data_AF-A0A535AVY6-F1
#
_entry.id   AF-A0A535AVY6-F1
#
_cell.length_a   1.000
_cell.length_b   1.000
_cell.length_c   1.000
_cell.angle_alpha   90.00
_cell.angle_beta   90.00
_cell.angle_gamma   90.00
#
_symmetry.space_group_name_H-M   'P 1'
#
loop_
_entity.id
_entity.type
_entity.pdbx_description
1 polymer ?
#
loop_
_entity_poly.entity_id
_entity_poly.type
_entity_poly.pdbx_seq_one_letter_code
_entity_poly.pdbx_strand_id
1 'polypeptide(L)'
;MLARASIAASRDQASTNHNRRQAPGARPFVTAIQPRLEGVRGAGQPLSGELQHKAESAFGADFSRVRVHDDREADELTHALGARAFTTGSDIFFRAGQADTSLIGRELLSHELTHVVQQREGSCREPATVNEPGDAYEAQAKRVQRIVAPRLAGGSSSTPAAELRGQRVGAASAGPMIRIAEPSLAGSKPASIQCDYAVEPVSNAPAPPLTEAQITAAIQYNQFRFKDPYTIAFIRDAVGLDRFPAVADRAFVLAIAEYQSNVGLTVDGQVGPATTRALVRELRAEDERRLADLLRVDNFVAWADVNAAAWTNCGQFEWDVNWRTTLRGGWLIQRIDNTWHAEDCATGAVVTPGYTRQYWEAWWVDNAGRAWIPTTVVTPPGTAAPAVADDQWANPDIPGSRGTWSQAGTAYTALTLPAGFAPHGVPEAMDLPATVGPVNADDIGLVEGSRRVAGRWNCCDPDPAKHFHVPD
;
A
#
# COMPACT_ATOMS: atom_id res chain seq x y z
N MET A 1 -9.40 -29.87 71.49
CA MET A 1 -9.52 -30.95 70.49
C MET A 1 -10.66 -30.60 69.55
N LEU A 2 -10.34 -30.37 68.27
CA LEU A 2 -11.17 -30.62 67.06
C LEU A 2 -12.53 -29.88 66.92
N ALA A 3 -13.06 -29.50 65.76
CA ALA A 3 -12.58 -29.29 64.39
C ALA A 3 -13.79 -28.81 63.54
N ARG A 4 -13.56 -27.83 62.64
CA ARG A 4 -14.00 -27.65 61.22
C ARG A 4 -15.34 -28.25 60.70
N ALA A 5 -16.22 -27.41 60.11
CA ALA A 5 -16.49 -27.18 58.64
C ALA A 5 -17.67 -28.04 58.09
N SER A 6 -18.53 -27.69 57.11
CA SER A 6 -18.50 -26.77 55.96
C SER A 6 -19.90 -26.65 55.24
N ILE A 7 -20.12 -25.53 54.51
CA ILE A 7 -20.85 -25.32 53.19
C ILE A 7 -22.40 -25.42 53.06
N ALA A 8 -23.08 -24.33 52.60
CA ALA A 8 -23.75 -24.22 51.27
C ALA A 8 -24.62 -22.94 51.06
N ALA A 9 -24.54 -22.43 49.82
CA ALA A 9 -25.09 -21.27 49.10
C ALA A 9 -26.50 -20.68 49.40
N SER A 10 -26.60 -19.34 49.19
CA SER A 10 -27.83 -18.54 49.08
C SER A 10 -27.88 -17.82 47.71
N ARG A 11 -29.03 -17.90 47.02
CA ARG A 11 -29.36 -17.18 45.77
C ARG A 11 -30.17 -15.94 46.13
N ASP A 12 -29.77 -14.78 45.61
CA ASP A 12 -30.41 -13.50 45.86
C ASP A 12 -31.28 -13.01 44.68
N GLN A 13 -32.30 -12.22 45.03
CA GLN A 13 -33.44 -11.81 44.23
C GLN A 13 -33.13 -10.65 43.26
N ALA A 14 -33.70 -10.67 42.06
CA ALA A 14 -33.75 -9.51 41.15
C ALA A 14 -35.21 -9.10 40.90
N SER A 15 -35.57 -7.91 41.38
CA SER A 15 -36.87 -7.28 41.18
C SER A 15 -36.88 -6.42 39.93
N THR A 16 -37.91 -6.61 39.11
CA THR A 16 -38.26 -5.92 37.86
C THR A 16 -38.53 -4.42 38.04
N ASN A 17 -37.99 -3.59 37.15
CA ASN A 17 -38.53 -2.25 36.91
C ASN A 17 -38.60 -1.99 35.39
N HIS A 18 -39.83 -1.98 34.87
CA HIS A 18 -40.17 -1.54 33.51
C HIS A 18 -40.16 -0.01 33.48
N ASN A 19 -39.27 0.61 32.70
CA ASN A 19 -39.44 2.02 32.35
C ASN A 19 -39.22 2.26 30.85
N ARG A 20 -40.15 3.02 30.29
CA ARG A 20 -40.33 3.37 28.87
C ARG A 20 -39.03 3.77 28.18
N ARG A 21 -38.72 3.12 27.06
CA ARG A 21 -37.74 3.63 26.08
C ARG A 21 -38.30 4.91 25.43
N GLN A 22 -37.71 6.05 25.75
CA GLN A 22 -37.78 7.24 24.90
C GLN A 22 -36.91 7.00 23.65
N ALA A 23 -37.39 7.47 22.50
CA ALA A 23 -36.64 7.46 21.24
C ALA A 23 -35.43 8.40 21.34
N PRO A 24 -34.25 8.05 20.77
CA PRO A 24 -33.12 8.95 20.75
C PRO A 24 -33.35 10.04 19.70
N GLY A 25 -33.45 11.28 20.16
CA GLY A 25 -33.49 12.48 19.32
C GLY A 25 -32.12 12.78 18.70
N ALA A 26 -32.15 13.59 17.64
CA ALA A 26 -30.99 14.09 16.92
C ALA A 26 -29.83 14.55 17.82
N ARG A 27 -28.58 14.30 17.40
CA ARG A 27 -27.38 14.77 18.11
C ARG A 27 -27.49 16.30 18.30
N PRO A 28 -27.33 16.85 19.52
CA PRO A 28 -27.55 18.28 19.83
C PRO A 28 -26.66 19.23 19.02
N PHE A 29 -25.60 18.72 18.43
CA PHE A 29 -24.64 19.45 17.61
C PHE A 29 -25.19 19.91 16.25
N VAL A 30 -25.99 19.07 15.58
CA VAL A 30 -26.57 19.37 14.26
C VAL A 30 -27.64 20.47 14.38
N THR A 31 -28.45 20.41 15.43
CA THR A 31 -29.47 21.42 15.73
C THR A 31 -28.87 22.81 15.96
N ALA A 32 -27.63 22.90 16.47
CA ALA A 32 -26.97 24.17 16.76
C ALA A 32 -26.45 24.88 15.50
N ILE A 33 -26.12 24.15 14.43
CA ILE A 33 -25.60 24.71 13.16
C ILE A 33 -26.67 24.87 12.08
N GLN A 34 -27.83 24.23 12.24
CA GLN A 34 -28.96 24.29 11.30
C GLN A 34 -29.35 25.72 10.86
N PRO A 35 -29.47 26.72 11.76
CA PRO A 35 -29.84 28.07 11.35
C PRO A 35 -28.76 28.77 10.51
N ARG A 36 -27.47 28.47 10.75
CA ARG A 36 -26.35 28.98 9.95
C ARG A 36 -26.40 28.40 8.54
N LEU A 37 -26.63 27.10 8.44
CA LEU A 37 -26.77 26.38 7.16
C LEU A 37 -27.94 26.89 6.33
N GLU A 38 -29.09 27.11 6.95
CA GLU A 38 -30.26 27.71 6.28
C GLU A 38 -29.96 29.12 5.74
N GLY A 39 -29.12 29.89 6.44
CA GLY A 39 -28.69 31.22 6.01
C GLY A 39 -27.75 31.25 4.80
N VAL A 40 -26.98 30.17 4.57
CA VAL A 40 -26.01 30.09 3.46
C VAL A 40 -26.46 29.18 2.30
N ARG A 41 -27.56 28.46 2.45
CA ARG A 41 -28.10 27.58 1.40
C ARG A 41 -28.25 28.31 0.06
N GLY A 42 -27.70 27.72 -1.00
CA GLY A 42 -27.78 28.23 -2.35
C GLY A 42 -26.83 29.40 -2.67
N ALA A 43 -26.11 29.95 -1.69
CA ALA A 43 -25.23 31.11 -1.86
C ALA A 43 -23.83 30.79 -2.41
N GLY A 44 -23.49 29.50 -2.51
CA GLY A 44 -22.18 29.03 -2.97
C GLY A 44 -21.95 29.26 -4.47
N GLN A 45 -20.77 28.89 -4.94
CA GLN A 45 -20.42 28.98 -6.36
C GLN A 45 -20.99 27.77 -7.12
N PRO A 46 -21.49 27.94 -8.36
CA PRO A 46 -21.77 26.80 -9.21
C PRO A 46 -20.48 26.03 -9.52
N LEU A 47 -20.60 24.73 -9.81
CA LEU A 47 -19.50 24.00 -10.41
C LEU A 47 -19.04 24.72 -11.69
N SER A 48 -17.74 24.72 -11.98
CA SER A 48 -17.25 25.23 -13.26
C SER A 48 -17.87 24.43 -14.40
N GLY A 49 -18.16 25.08 -15.54
CA GLY A 49 -18.89 24.43 -16.64
C GLY A 49 -18.22 23.14 -17.14
N GLU A 50 -16.89 23.08 -17.16
CA GLU A 50 -16.15 21.87 -17.51
C GLU A 50 -16.35 20.75 -16.49
N LEU A 51 -16.24 21.06 -15.19
CA LEU A 51 -16.37 20.09 -14.12
C LEU A 51 -17.82 19.58 -13.99
N GLN A 52 -18.78 20.49 -14.14
CA GLN A 52 -20.20 20.17 -14.19
C GLN A 52 -20.48 19.18 -15.33
N HIS A 53 -20.03 19.46 -16.56
CA HIS A 53 -20.26 18.57 -17.69
C HIS A 53 -19.60 17.20 -17.53
N LYS A 54 -18.39 17.14 -16.97
CA LYS A 54 -17.74 15.85 -16.66
C LYS A 54 -18.51 15.06 -15.61
N ALA A 55 -18.99 15.72 -14.55
CA ALA A 55 -19.81 15.09 -13.52
C ALA A 55 -21.14 14.59 -14.09
N GLU A 56 -21.85 15.42 -14.85
CA GLU A 56 -23.10 15.05 -15.51
C GLU A 56 -22.92 13.85 -16.44
N SER A 57 -21.83 13.82 -17.22
CA SER A 57 -21.50 12.68 -18.07
C SER A 57 -21.14 11.42 -17.28
N ALA A 58 -20.53 11.55 -16.11
CA ALA A 58 -20.09 10.42 -15.31
C ALA A 58 -21.24 9.78 -14.52
N PHE A 59 -22.10 10.60 -13.92
CA PHE A 59 -23.23 10.18 -13.09
C PHE A 59 -24.53 10.01 -13.87
N GLY A 60 -24.69 10.65 -15.03
CA GLY A 60 -25.97 10.70 -15.73
C GLY A 60 -27.05 11.51 -14.98
N ALA A 61 -26.64 12.42 -14.09
CA ALA A 61 -27.50 13.26 -13.27
C ALA A 61 -27.20 14.75 -13.53
N ASP A 62 -28.22 15.61 -13.42
CA ASP A 62 -28.08 17.07 -13.56
C ASP A 62 -27.35 17.66 -12.35
N PHE A 63 -26.25 18.40 -12.52
CA PHE A 63 -25.55 19.07 -11.42
C PHE A 63 -25.61 20.60 -11.49
N SER A 64 -26.45 21.17 -12.36
CA SER A 64 -26.60 22.63 -12.53
C SER A 64 -27.01 23.38 -11.26
N ARG A 65 -27.71 22.69 -10.35
CA ARG A 65 -28.15 23.22 -9.05
C ARG A 65 -27.14 23.02 -7.92
N VAL A 66 -26.01 22.37 -8.18
CA VAL A 66 -24.97 22.18 -7.17
C VAL A 66 -24.31 23.51 -6.85
N ARG A 67 -24.09 23.76 -5.56
CA ARG A 67 -23.41 24.93 -5.03
C ARG A 67 -22.26 24.47 -4.14
N VAL A 68 -21.06 24.91 -4.46
CA VAL A 68 -19.85 24.62 -3.71
C VAL A 68 -19.53 25.81 -2.82
N HIS A 69 -19.29 25.53 -1.55
CA HIS A 69 -18.88 26.50 -0.54
C HIS A 69 -17.49 26.12 -0.05
N ASP A 70 -16.51 26.97 -0.29
CA ASP A 70 -15.10 26.82 0.10
C ASP A 70 -14.58 28.06 0.85
N ASP A 71 -15.51 28.91 1.31
CA ASP A 71 -15.21 30.13 2.04
C ASP A 71 -15.00 29.89 3.54
N ARG A 72 -14.78 30.98 4.27
CA ARG A 72 -14.55 30.93 5.73
C ARG A 72 -15.72 30.30 6.50
N GLU A 73 -16.96 30.54 6.08
CA GLU A 73 -18.12 29.99 6.78
C GLU A 73 -18.21 28.48 6.54
N ALA A 74 -17.89 28.00 5.33
CA ALA A 74 -17.75 26.58 5.04
C ALA A 74 -16.65 25.90 5.87
N ASP A 75 -15.51 26.57 6.04
CA ASP A 75 -14.42 26.08 6.90
C ASP A 75 -14.84 25.96 8.38
N GLU A 76 -15.57 26.94 8.91
CA GLU A 76 -16.09 26.90 10.28
C GLU A 76 -17.14 25.80 10.47
N LEU A 77 -18.03 25.60 9.49
CA LEU A 77 -19.08 24.58 9.52
C LEU A 77 -18.50 23.15 9.39
N THR A 78 -17.50 22.96 8.54
CA THR A 78 -16.82 21.66 8.38
C THR A 78 -15.98 21.31 9.62
N HIS A 79 -15.33 22.29 10.27
CA HIS A 79 -14.66 22.08 11.55
C HIS A 79 -15.65 21.71 12.66
N ALA A 80 -16.79 22.40 12.71
CA ALA A 80 -17.85 22.08 13.65
C ALA A 80 -18.26 20.59 13.48
N LEU A 81 -18.51 20.14 12.26
CA LEU A 81 -18.90 18.77 11.98
C LEU A 81 -17.78 17.74 12.07
N GLY A 82 -16.52 18.15 12.27
CA GLY A 82 -15.37 17.26 12.21
C GLY A 82 -15.17 16.64 10.82
N ALA A 83 -15.57 17.36 9.77
CA ALA A 83 -15.65 16.87 8.39
C ALA A 83 -14.55 17.51 7.51
N ARG A 84 -14.13 16.81 6.44
CA ARG A 84 -13.33 17.40 5.35
C ARG A 84 -14.20 18.11 4.32
N ALA A 85 -15.33 17.50 4.01
CA ALA A 85 -16.45 18.11 3.32
C ALA A 85 -17.76 17.50 3.83
N PHE A 86 -18.88 18.16 3.54
CA PHE A 86 -20.20 17.57 3.73
C PHE A 86 -21.20 18.08 2.69
N THR A 87 -22.22 17.26 2.42
CA THR A 87 -23.30 17.58 1.48
C THR A 87 -24.65 17.69 2.18
N THR A 88 -25.39 18.77 1.88
CA THR A 88 -26.78 18.95 2.29
C THR A 88 -27.63 19.50 1.13
N GLY A 89 -28.61 18.71 0.67
CA GLY A 89 -29.44 19.00 -0.50
C GLY A 89 -28.65 19.05 -1.82
N SER A 90 -28.31 20.25 -2.26
CA SER A 90 -27.45 20.48 -3.44
C SER A 90 -26.27 21.39 -3.11
N ASP A 91 -26.04 21.64 -1.82
CA ASP A 91 -24.92 22.44 -1.33
C ASP A 91 -23.84 21.49 -0.80
N ILE A 92 -22.60 21.68 -1.26
CA ILE A 92 -21.40 20.95 -0.83
C ILE A 92 -20.47 21.96 -0.15
N PHE A 93 -20.09 21.67 1.09
CA PHE A 93 -19.22 22.52 1.89
C PHE A 93 -17.87 21.84 2.07
N PHE A 94 -16.79 22.53 1.71
CA PHE A 94 -15.43 22.04 1.85
C PHE A 94 -14.70 22.79 2.96
N ARG A 95 -13.84 22.08 3.68
CA ARG A 95 -12.84 22.70 4.54
C ARG A 95 -11.85 23.47 3.66
N ALA A 96 -11.26 24.53 4.20
CA ALA A 96 -10.29 25.35 3.48
C ALA A 96 -9.19 24.47 2.84
N GLY A 97 -8.96 24.66 1.54
CA GLY A 97 -7.97 23.93 0.76
C GLY A 97 -8.35 22.50 0.35
N GLN A 98 -9.54 22.00 0.69
CA GLN A 98 -10.00 20.66 0.28
C GLN A 98 -10.77 20.67 -1.05
N ALA A 99 -11.29 21.82 -1.48
CA ALA A 99 -11.95 22.02 -2.78
C ALA A 99 -10.91 22.30 -3.87
N ASP A 100 -9.98 21.37 -4.10
CA ASP A 100 -8.92 21.55 -5.09
C ASP A 100 -9.03 20.58 -6.29
N THR A 101 -8.16 20.78 -7.28
CA THR A 101 -8.08 19.92 -8.46
C THR A 101 -7.10 18.75 -8.29
N SER A 102 -6.58 18.51 -7.08
CA SER A 102 -5.70 17.37 -6.79
C SER A 102 -6.48 16.07 -6.92
N LEU A 103 -5.79 14.93 -6.83
CA LEU A 103 -6.47 13.64 -6.76
C LEU A 103 -7.44 13.58 -5.56
N ILE A 104 -6.93 13.93 -4.38
CA ILE A 104 -7.68 13.88 -3.13
C ILE A 104 -8.90 14.81 -3.17
N GLY A 105 -8.76 16.02 -3.72
CA GLY A 105 -9.88 16.95 -3.86
C GLY A 105 -10.94 16.48 -4.86
N ARG A 106 -10.53 15.87 -5.98
CA ARG A 106 -11.46 15.29 -6.98
C ARG A 106 -12.18 14.05 -6.45
N GLU A 107 -11.48 13.23 -5.68
CA GLU A 107 -12.07 12.12 -4.95
C GLU A 107 -13.12 12.59 -3.95
N LEU A 108 -12.76 13.57 -3.12
CA LEU A 108 -13.68 14.17 -2.17
C LEU A 108 -14.90 14.78 -2.87
N LEU A 109 -14.70 15.56 -3.94
CA LEU A 109 -15.81 16.12 -4.71
C LEU A 109 -16.69 15.02 -5.33
N SER A 110 -16.10 13.95 -5.87
CA SER A 110 -16.87 12.85 -6.44
C SER A 110 -17.66 12.10 -5.36
N HIS A 111 -17.13 12.02 -4.15
CA HIS A 111 -17.82 11.46 -2.99
C HIS A 111 -19.06 12.29 -2.66
N GLU A 112 -18.87 13.61 -2.48
CA GLU A 112 -19.94 14.56 -2.16
C GLU A 112 -21.02 14.64 -3.26
N LEU A 113 -20.62 14.62 -4.54
CA LEU A 113 -21.59 14.58 -5.65
C LEU A 113 -22.43 13.30 -5.66
N THR A 114 -21.90 12.19 -5.15
CA THR A 114 -22.69 10.96 -4.97
C THR A 114 -23.80 11.18 -3.94
N HIS A 115 -23.50 11.89 -2.85
CA HIS A 115 -24.50 12.25 -1.85
C HIS A 115 -25.57 13.20 -2.40
N VAL A 116 -25.22 14.12 -3.30
CA VAL A 116 -26.21 14.95 -4.00
C VAL A 116 -27.21 14.09 -4.77
N VAL A 117 -26.74 13.06 -5.48
CA VAL A 117 -27.64 12.16 -6.24
C VAL A 117 -28.50 11.34 -5.28
N GLN A 118 -27.90 10.76 -4.23
CA GLN A 118 -28.61 9.96 -3.23
C GLN A 118 -29.71 10.76 -2.51
N GLN A 119 -29.43 12.01 -2.11
CA GLN A 119 -30.41 12.88 -1.46
C GLN A 119 -31.56 13.28 -2.42
N ARG A 120 -31.31 13.40 -3.73
CA ARG A 120 -32.32 13.74 -4.73
C ARG A 120 -33.26 12.60 -5.10
N GLU A 121 -32.77 11.37 -5.13
CA GLU A 121 -33.58 10.19 -5.48
C GLU A 121 -34.56 9.77 -4.37
N GLY A 122 -34.56 10.47 -3.23
CA GLY A 122 -35.57 10.31 -2.19
C GLY A 122 -35.42 9.05 -1.34
N SER A 123 -34.23 8.42 -1.34
CA SER A 123 -33.87 7.32 -0.42
C SER A 123 -33.77 7.77 1.05
N CYS A 124 -34.18 9.00 1.36
CA CYS A 124 -34.01 9.70 2.64
C CYS A 124 -35.34 10.32 3.09
N ARG A 125 -35.85 9.92 4.25
CA ARG A 125 -37.11 10.40 4.83
C ARG A 125 -36.93 10.58 6.34
N GLU A 126 -36.57 11.79 6.78
CA GLU A 126 -36.81 12.45 8.10
C GLU A 126 -35.66 13.39 8.49
N PRO A 127 -35.88 14.50 9.24
CA PRO A 127 -34.90 15.57 9.41
C PRO A 127 -33.79 15.31 10.47
N ALA A 128 -32.61 15.88 10.19
CA ALA A 128 -31.57 16.37 11.11
C ALA A 128 -30.67 15.36 11.88
N THR A 129 -30.01 14.41 11.20
CA THR A 129 -28.84 13.70 11.76
C THR A 129 -27.75 13.44 10.71
N VAL A 130 -26.50 13.21 11.17
CA VAL A 130 -25.30 12.96 10.35
C VAL A 130 -25.18 11.46 10.04
N ASN A 131 -24.84 11.10 8.80
CA ASN A 131 -24.53 9.72 8.41
C ASN A 131 -23.37 9.16 9.25
N GLU A 132 -23.48 7.91 9.69
CA GLU A 132 -22.39 7.27 10.44
C GLU A 132 -21.37 6.68 9.45
N PRO A 133 -20.07 6.89 9.69
CA PRO A 133 -19.00 6.27 8.90
C PRO A 133 -19.20 4.77 8.67
N GLY A 134 -19.18 4.34 7.41
CA GLY A 134 -19.24 2.93 7.04
C GLY A 134 -20.65 2.35 6.88
N ASP A 135 -21.69 3.20 6.89
CA ASP A 135 -23.02 2.77 6.46
C ASP A 135 -23.08 2.38 4.97
N ALA A 136 -24.23 1.85 4.53
CA ALA A 136 -24.40 1.34 3.17
C ALA A 136 -24.28 2.43 2.10
N TYR A 137 -24.61 3.69 2.42
CA TYR A 137 -24.57 4.83 1.51
C TYR A 137 -23.17 5.43 1.43
N GLU A 138 -22.44 5.49 2.54
CA GLU A 138 -21.01 5.81 2.60
C GLU A 138 -20.17 4.78 1.81
N ALA A 139 -20.47 3.49 1.99
CA ALA A 139 -19.83 2.43 1.22
C ALA A 139 -20.16 2.50 -0.27
N GLN A 140 -21.36 2.99 -0.63
CA GLN A 140 -21.75 3.25 -2.01
C GLN A 140 -21.05 4.48 -2.58
N ALA A 141 -20.97 5.58 -1.83
CA ALA A 141 -20.25 6.79 -2.21
C ALA A 141 -18.79 6.48 -2.49
N LYS A 142 -18.11 5.71 -1.62
CA LYS A 142 -16.75 5.22 -1.87
C LYS A 142 -16.61 4.28 -3.08
N ARG A 143 -17.67 3.57 -3.49
CA ARG A 143 -17.66 2.77 -4.73
C ARG A 143 -17.80 3.65 -5.96
N VAL A 144 -18.70 4.62 -5.93
CA VAL A 144 -18.96 5.54 -7.05
C VAL A 144 -17.79 6.51 -7.25
N GLN A 145 -17.24 7.04 -6.15
CA GLN A 145 -16.02 7.84 -6.11
C GLN A 145 -14.89 7.21 -6.92
N ARG A 146 -14.60 5.93 -6.69
CA ARG A 146 -13.54 5.19 -7.42
C ARG A 146 -13.77 5.09 -8.94
N ILE A 147 -15.00 5.26 -9.42
CA ILE A 147 -15.33 5.19 -10.84
C ILE A 147 -15.39 6.59 -11.46
N VAL A 148 -15.84 7.59 -10.69
CA VAL A 148 -16.13 8.94 -11.19
C VAL A 148 -14.97 9.91 -11.01
N ALA A 149 -14.23 9.87 -9.90
CA ALA A 149 -13.10 10.77 -9.67
C ALA A 149 -12.08 10.79 -10.85
N PRO A 150 -11.72 9.64 -11.46
CA PRO A 150 -10.87 9.63 -12.66
C PRO A 150 -11.49 10.32 -13.89
N ARG A 151 -12.82 10.24 -14.05
CA ARG A 151 -13.53 10.87 -15.17
C ARG A 151 -13.56 12.40 -15.04
N LEU A 152 -13.59 12.90 -13.80
CA LEU A 152 -13.46 14.33 -13.53
C LEU A 152 -12.06 14.87 -13.89
N ALA A 153 -11.04 14.01 -13.85
CA ALA A 153 -9.66 14.33 -14.22
C ALA A 153 -9.41 14.46 -15.73
N GLY A 154 -10.31 13.96 -16.60
CA GLY A 154 -10.19 14.06 -18.06
C GLY A 154 -9.69 12.80 -18.79
N GLY A 155 -9.68 11.63 -18.15
CA GLY A 155 -9.35 10.36 -18.80
C GLY A 155 -10.41 9.93 -19.83
N SER A 156 -10.03 9.81 -21.11
CA SER A 156 -10.88 9.31 -22.19
C SER A 156 -11.07 7.79 -22.04
N SER A 157 -12.26 7.36 -21.60
CA SER A 157 -12.61 5.94 -21.59
C SER A 157 -12.93 5.45 -23.00
N SER A 158 -11.94 4.92 -23.72
CA SER A 158 -12.21 3.97 -24.80
C SER A 158 -12.11 2.54 -24.25
N THR A 159 -13.27 1.95 -23.96
CA THR A 159 -13.36 0.54 -23.58
C THR A 159 -13.08 -0.33 -24.81
N PRO A 160 -12.16 -1.31 -24.79
CA PRO A 160 -12.14 -2.37 -25.80
C PRO A 160 -13.34 -3.28 -25.56
N ALA A 161 -14.25 -3.33 -26.53
CA ALA A 161 -15.41 -4.19 -26.54
C ALA A 161 -14.99 -5.66 -26.73
N ALA A 162 -14.95 -6.45 -25.65
CA ALA A 162 -14.81 -7.90 -25.76
C ALA A 162 -15.35 -8.70 -24.56
N GLU A 163 -16.51 -8.33 -23.99
CA GLU A 163 -17.26 -9.28 -23.16
C GLU A 163 -18.74 -8.88 -23.03
N LEU A 164 -19.53 -9.09 -24.09
CA LEU A 164 -20.99 -9.19 -24.06
C LEU A 164 -21.48 -9.64 -25.44
N ARG A 165 -21.33 -10.93 -25.72
CA ARG A 165 -21.96 -11.56 -26.88
C ARG A 165 -23.37 -11.97 -26.47
N GLY A 166 -24.39 -11.23 -26.91
CA GLY A 166 -25.76 -11.75 -26.84
C GLY A 166 -26.93 -10.78 -26.76
N GLN A 167 -27.03 -9.74 -27.61
CA GLN A 167 -28.34 -9.30 -28.14
C GLN A 167 -28.14 -8.28 -29.27
N ARG A 168 -28.87 -8.47 -30.38
CA ARG A 168 -28.89 -7.58 -31.55
C ARG A 168 -29.85 -6.41 -31.32
N VAL A 169 -29.64 -5.38 -32.16
CA VAL A 169 -30.42 -4.15 -32.42
C VAL A 169 -30.18 -3.01 -31.40
N GLY A 170 -29.82 -1.77 -31.72
CA GLY A 170 -29.48 -1.05 -32.94
C GLY A 170 -29.27 0.45 -32.60
N ALA A 171 -28.50 1.16 -33.43
CA ALA A 171 -28.24 2.62 -33.45
C ALA A 171 -27.47 3.26 -32.27
N ALA A 172 -26.69 4.29 -32.60
CA ALA A 172 -25.59 4.87 -31.82
C ALA A 172 -26.00 5.82 -30.67
N SER A 173 -25.26 5.80 -29.54
CA SER A 173 -24.77 6.97 -28.75
C SER A 173 -24.42 6.60 -27.29
N ALA A 174 -23.48 7.37 -26.70
CA ALA A 174 -23.09 7.49 -25.28
C ALA A 174 -22.46 6.25 -24.58
N GLY A 175 -21.32 6.48 -23.90
CA GLY A 175 -20.66 5.47 -23.05
C GLY A 175 -21.53 5.03 -21.86
N PRO A 176 -21.15 3.95 -21.14
CA PRO A 176 -21.98 3.37 -20.09
C PRO A 176 -22.16 4.32 -18.91
N MET A 177 -23.40 4.78 -18.71
CA MET A 177 -23.85 5.56 -17.55
C MET A 177 -23.74 4.71 -16.26
N ILE A 178 -23.26 5.31 -15.17
CA ILE A 178 -23.24 4.66 -13.86
C ILE A 178 -24.64 4.82 -13.24
N ARG A 179 -25.41 3.74 -13.14
CA ARG A 179 -26.65 3.74 -12.34
C ARG A 179 -26.30 3.54 -10.87
N ILE A 180 -26.64 4.50 -10.02
CA ILE A 180 -26.62 4.33 -8.57
C ILE A 180 -27.85 3.47 -8.22
N ALA A 181 -27.67 2.17 -8.03
CA ALA A 181 -28.75 1.29 -7.62
C ALA A 181 -28.98 1.38 -6.10
N GLU A 182 -30.23 1.32 -5.64
CA GLU A 182 -30.54 1.24 -4.20
C GLU A 182 -29.81 0.04 -3.55
N PRO A 183 -29.22 0.19 -2.35
CA PRO A 183 -28.60 -0.93 -1.65
C PRO A 183 -29.66 -1.99 -1.32
N SER A 184 -29.44 -3.24 -1.76
CA SER A 184 -30.30 -4.38 -1.45
C SER A 184 -30.25 -4.69 0.05
N LEU A 185 -31.21 -4.16 0.82
CA LEU A 185 -31.43 -4.46 2.23
C LEU A 185 -32.13 -5.83 2.38
N ALA A 186 -31.36 -6.91 2.33
CA ALA A 186 -31.86 -8.22 2.69
C ALA A 186 -31.98 -8.34 4.23
N GLY A 187 -33.21 -8.32 4.75
CA GLY A 187 -33.54 -9.03 5.99
C GLY A 187 -33.63 -8.25 7.31
N SER A 188 -33.76 -6.93 7.31
CA SER A 188 -34.15 -6.19 8.53
C SER A 188 -35.15 -5.09 8.18
N LYS A 189 -36.17 -4.90 9.02
CA LYS A 189 -37.16 -3.80 8.93
C LYS A 189 -36.44 -2.49 8.61
N PRO A 190 -36.98 -1.60 7.76
CA PRO A 190 -36.30 -0.36 7.42
C PRO A 190 -36.18 0.48 8.70
N ALA A 191 -34.97 0.52 9.26
CA ALA A 191 -34.60 1.64 10.11
C ALA A 191 -34.70 2.88 9.22
N SER A 192 -35.44 3.89 9.66
CA SER A 192 -35.51 5.19 8.99
C SER A 192 -34.09 5.70 8.73
N ILE A 193 -33.75 5.82 7.45
CA ILE A 193 -32.45 6.27 6.97
C ILE A 193 -32.52 7.80 6.81
N GLN A 194 -31.60 8.49 7.47
CA GLN A 194 -31.49 9.94 7.60
C GLN A 194 -30.26 10.39 6.82
N CYS A 195 -30.32 11.46 6.03
CA CYS A 195 -29.28 11.80 5.05
C CYS A 195 -28.91 13.28 5.00
N ASP A 196 -29.31 14.10 5.96
CA ASP A 196 -29.19 15.56 5.81
C ASP A 196 -27.75 16.07 5.89
N TYR A 197 -26.83 15.24 6.40
CA TYR A 197 -25.39 15.52 6.46
C TYR A 197 -24.60 14.24 6.21
N ALA A 198 -24.05 14.09 5.01
CA ALA A 198 -22.98 13.12 4.77
C ALA A 198 -21.66 13.77 5.18
N VAL A 199 -20.91 13.12 6.07
CA VAL A 199 -19.65 13.64 6.60
C VAL A 199 -18.59 12.58 6.35
N GLU A 200 -17.59 12.88 5.52
CA GLU A 200 -16.37 12.09 5.55
C GLU A 200 -15.73 12.29 6.94
N PRO A 201 -15.66 11.25 7.79
CA PRO A 201 -14.95 11.38 9.05
C PRO A 201 -13.47 11.57 8.75
N VAL A 202 -12.82 12.48 9.48
CA VAL A 202 -11.44 12.18 9.87
C VAL A 202 -11.45 10.85 10.59
N SER A 203 -10.61 9.89 10.17
CA SER A 203 -10.39 8.65 10.92
C SER A 203 -10.12 9.02 12.38
N ASN A 204 -11.12 8.83 13.25
CA ASN A 204 -11.06 9.24 14.65
C ASN A 204 -10.29 8.21 15.47
N ALA A 205 -9.00 8.18 15.24
CA ALA A 205 -7.98 7.96 16.24
C ALA A 205 -6.75 8.72 15.74
N PRO A 206 -6.34 9.85 16.35
CA PRO A 206 -5.05 10.42 16.00
C PRO A 206 -4.00 9.37 16.36
N ALA A 207 -3.43 8.73 15.34
CA ALA A 207 -2.15 8.06 15.50
C ALA A 207 -1.21 9.07 16.17
N PRO A 208 -0.40 8.67 17.17
CA PRO A 208 0.51 9.61 17.80
C PRO A 208 1.32 10.31 16.71
N PRO A 209 1.35 11.66 16.69
CA PRO A 209 2.04 12.39 15.65
C PRO A 209 3.50 11.93 15.63
N LEU A 210 4.05 11.75 14.42
CA LEU A 210 5.46 11.41 14.26
C LEU A 210 6.31 12.36 15.09
N THR A 211 7.22 11.81 15.89
CA THR A 211 8.22 12.60 16.61
C THR A 211 9.16 13.30 15.62
N GLU A 212 9.83 14.37 16.05
CA GLU A 212 10.84 15.05 15.22
C GLU A 212 11.92 14.10 14.68
N ALA A 213 12.31 13.11 15.48
CA ALA A 213 13.27 12.09 15.07
C ALA A 213 12.69 11.19 13.95
N GLN A 214 11.44 10.77 14.07
CA GLN A 214 10.75 9.99 13.03
C GLN A 214 10.56 10.79 11.75
N ILE A 215 10.19 12.08 11.86
CA ILE A 215 10.06 12.97 10.70
C ILE A 215 11.40 13.11 9.99
N THR A 216 12.48 13.36 10.74
CA THR A 216 13.82 13.48 10.17
C THR A 216 14.26 12.19 9.48
N ALA A 217 14.02 11.04 10.10
CA ALA A 217 14.32 9.73 9.52
C ALA A 217 13.50 9.47 8.24
N ALA A 218 12.21 9.82 8.23
CA ALA A 218 11.35 9.66 7.07
C ALA A 218 11.74 10.60 5.92
N ILE A 219 12.16 11.85 6.22
CA ILE A 219 12.73 12.77 5.22
C ILE A 219 13.95 12.10 4.56
N GLN A 220 14.89 11.60 5.37
CA GLN A 220 16.10 10.94 4.86
C GLN A 220 15.77 9.70 4.02
N TYR A 221 14.84 8.87 4.48
CA TYR A 221 14.37 7.68 3.75
C TYR A 221 13.78 8.05 2.40
N ASN A 222 12.85 9.01 2.37
CA ASN A 222 12.15 9.40 1.14
C ASN A 222 13.10 10.10 0.15
N GLN A 223 14.07 10.88 0.63
CA GLN A 223 15.11 11.48 -0.21
C GLN A 223 16.12 10.45 -0.73
N PHE A 224 16.43 9.43 0.07
CA PHE A 224 17.28 8.31 -0.35
C PHE A 224 16.61 7.53 -1.48
N ARG A 225 15.32 7.24 -1.32
CA ARG A 225 14.47 6.51 -2.27
C ARG A 225 14.26 7.29 -3.57
N PHE A 226 13.69 8.49 -3.49
CA PHE A 226 13.33 9.27 -4.68
C PHE A 226 14.39 10.29 -5.03
N LYS A 227 15.24 9.95 -6.01
CA LYS A 227 16.27 10.88 -6.53
C LYS A 227 15.75 11.78 -7.64
N ASP A 228 14.66 11.38 -8.30
CA ASP A 228 14.02 12.17 -9.33
C ASP A 228 12.99 13.15 -8.73
N PRO A 229 13.19 14.47 -8.85
CA PRO A 229 12.23 15.46 -8.39
C PRO A 229 10.84 15.29 -9.01
N TYR A 230 10.73 14.77 -10.24
CA TYR A 230 9.42 14.56 -10.85
C TYR A 230 8.59 13.55 -10.07
N THR A 231 9.18 12.42 -9.66
CA THR A 231 8.49 11.42 -8.83
C THR A 231 8.00 12.02 -7.51
N ILE A 232 8.83 12.85 -6.86
CA ILE A 232 8.44 13.53 -5.61
C ILE A 232 7.26 14.48 -5.87
N ALA A 233 7.32 15.30 -6.92
CA ALA A 233 6.24 16.22 -7.28
C ALA A 233 4.91 15.48 -7.52
N PHE A 234 4.95 14.31 -8.15
CA PHE A 234 3.75 13.49 -8.36
C PHE A 234 3.22 12.88 -7.08
N ILE A 235 4.09 12.38 -6.20
CA ILE A 235 3.63 11.87 -4.89
C ILE A 235 3.01 13.01 -4.08
N ARG A 236 3.62 14.20 -4.07
CA ARG A 236 3.08 15.40 -3.42
C ARG A 236 1.64 15.67 -3.86
N ASP A 237 1.42 15.74 -5.16
CA ASP A 237 0.08 15.93 -5.75
C ASP A 237 -0.90 14.81 -5.37
N ALA A 238 -0.44 13.55 -5.41
CA ALA A 238 -1.24 12.40 -5.02
C ALA A 238 -1.67 12.44 -3.54
N VAL A 239 -0.86 13.07 -2.67
CA VAL A 239 -1.16 13.23 -1.24
C VAL A 239 -1.70 14.62 -0.87
N GLY A 240 -2.15 15.40 -1.85
CA GLY A 240 -2.84 16.68 -1.61
C GLY A 240 -1.92 17.86 -1.27
N LEU A 241 -0.64 17.79 -1.66
CA LEU A 241 0.31 18.88 -1.56
C LEU A 241 0.57 19.53 -2.92
N ASP A 242 0.98 20.80 -2.89
CA ASP A 242 1.55 21.46 -4.06
C ASP A 242 2.74 20.66 -4.60
N ARG A 243 2.78 20.47 -5.93
CA ARG A 243 3.87 19.78 -6.64
C ARG A 243 5.25 20.39 -6.36
N PHE A 244 5.29 21.67 -6.04
CA PHE A 244 6.51 22.41 -5.77
C PHE A 244 6.51 22.99 -4.35
N PRO A 245 7.67 23.01 -3.65
CA PRO A 245 8.95 22.47 -4.10
C PRO A 245 8.93 20.94 -4.20
N ALA A 246 9.57 20.40 -5.24
CA ALA A 246 9.58 18.97 -5.56
C ALA A 246 10.59 18.21 -4.68
N VAL A 247 10.41 18.32 -3.36
CA VAL A 247 11.29 17.79 -2.32
C VAL A 247 10.49 17.02 -1.28
N ALA A 248 11.09 15.94 -0.77
CA ALA A 248 10.55 15.20 0.36
C ALA A 248 10.95 15.96 1.65
N ASP A 249 10.19 17.00 1.96
CA ASP A 249 10.35 17.85 3.14
C ASP A 249 9.41 17.40 4.28
N ARG A 250 9.35 18.21 5.34
CA ARG A 250 8.45 17.95 6.47
C ARG A 250 6.98 17.84 6.05
N ALA A 251 6.52 18.73 5.16
CA ALA A 251 5.14 18.72 4.70
C ALA A 251 4.82 17.42 3.95
N PHE A 252 5.72 16.98 3.08
CA PHE A 252 5.64 15.69 2.40
C PHE A 252 5.47 14.52 3.37
N VAL A 253 6.35 14.43 4.37
CA VAL A 253 6.33 13.33 5.36
C VAL A 253 5.03 13.32 6.16
N LEU A 254 4.54 14.49 6.58
CA LEU A 254 3.28 14.59 7.33
C LEU A 254 2.07 14.21 6.46
N ALA A 255 2.06 14.62 5.18
CA ALA A 255 1.00 14.22 4.25
C ALA A 255 1.01 12.71 3.97
N ILE A 256 2.20 12.10 3.87
CA ILE A 256 2.31 10.63 3.76
C ILE A 256 1.80 9.95 5.04
N ALA A 257 2.13 10.46 6.21
CA ALA A 257 1.65 9.92 7.48
C ALA A 257 0.11 10.00 7.59
N GLU A 258 -0.48 11.11 7.14
CA GLU A 258 -1.93 11.27 7.06
C GLU A 258 -2.56 10.28 6.07
N TYR A 259 -1.99 10.18 4.86
CA TYR A 259 -2.39 9.19 3.87
C TYR A 259 -2.36 7.76 4.43
N GLN A 260 -1.25 7.37 5.07
CA GLN A 260 -1.08 6.05 5.70
C GLN A 260 -2.15 5.77 6.74
N SER A 261 -2.45 6.75 7.59
CA SER A 261 -3.53 6.65 8.58
C SER A 261 -4.88 6.41 7.90
N ASN A 262 -5.17 7.12 6.81
CA ASN A 262 -6.43 7.02 6.08
C ASN A 262 -6.61 5.67 5.36
N VAL A 263 -5.52 5.06 4.88
CA VAL A 263 -5.55 3.75 4.20
C VAL A 263 -5.26 2.57 5.13
N GLY A 264 -5.13 2.80 6.43
CA GLY A 264 -4.93 1.75 7.44
C GLY A 264 -3.55 1.08 7.38
N LEU A 265 -2.51 1.85 7.06
CA LEU A 265 -1.11 1.41 7.05
C LEU A 265 -0.37 1.87 8.32
N THR A 266 0.82 1.32 8.54
CA THR A 266 1.76 1.84 9.54
C THR A 266 2.04 3.32 9.26
N VAL A 267 1.88 4.16 10.28
CA VAL A 267 2.10 5.60 10.19
C VAL A 267 3.57 5.89 10.54
N ASP A 268 4.41 5.97 9.52
CA ASP A 268 5.85 6.24 9.64
C ASP A 268 6.32 7.39 8.74
N GLY A 269 5.45 7.92 7.87
CA GLY A 269 5.77 8.99 6.92
C GLY A 269 6.71 8.56 5.78
N GLN A 270 7.02 7.27 5.67
CA GLN A 270 7.89 6.69 4.67
C GLN A 270 7.06 6.16 3.49
N VAL A 271 7.51 6.43 2.27
CA VAL A 271 6.93 5.81 1.08
C VAL A 271 7.57 4.43 0.86
N GLY A 272 7.47 3.56 1.87
CA GLY A 272 7.98 2.19 1.83
C GLY A 272 7.16 1.27 0.93
N PRO A 273 7.45 -0.05 0.93
CA PRO A 273 6.75 -1.01 0.07
C PRO A 273 5.24 -1.04 0.26
N ALA A 274 4.76 -0.97 1.51
CA ALA A 274 3.32 -0.95 1.79
C ALA A 274 2.64 0.32 1.24
N THR A 275 3.21 1.50 1.53
CA THR A 275 2.74 2.80 1.03
C THR A 275 2.77 2.84 -0.50
N THR A 276 3.87 2.38 -1.11
CA THR A 276 4.02 2.31 -2.57
C THR A 276 2.94 1.43 -3.19
N ARG A 277 2.70 0.23 -2.63
CA ARG A 277 1.63 -0.67 -3.12
C ARG A 277 0.26 -0.01 -3.05
N ALA A 278 -0.02 0.82 -2.04
CA ALA A 278 -1.28 1.54 -1.91
C ALA A 278 -1.42 2.63 -2.98
N LEU A 279 -0.45 3.56 -3.07
CA LEU A 279 -0.43 4.63 -4.07
C LEU A 279 -0.53 4.09 -5.51
N VAL A 280 0.20 3.02 -5.79
CA VAL A 280 0.18 2.36 -7.11
C VAL A 280 -1.19 1.78 -7.46
N ARG A 281 -1.94 1.26 -6.48
CA ARG A 281 -3.31 0.75 -6.73
C ARG A 281 -4.25 1.90 -7.09
N GLU A 282 -4.12 3.02 -6.40
CA GLU A 282 -4.92 4.23 -6.65
C GLU A 282 -4.61 4.83 -8.01
N LEU A 283 -3.33 5.10 -8.31
CA LEU A 283 -2.91 5.61 -9.61
C LEU A 283 -3.35 4.71 -10.78
N ARG A 284 -3.31 3.38 -10.61
CA ARG A 284 -3.82 2.46 -11.64
C ARG A 284 -5.34 2.51 -11.79
N ALA A 285 -6.09 2.78 -10.73
CA ALA A 285 -7.53 2.98 -10.81
C ALA A 285 -7.89 4.26 -11.59
N GLU A 286 -6.98 5.24 -11.62
CA GLU A 286 -7.11 6.49 -12.39
C GLU A 286 -6.51 6.44 -13.80
N ASP A 287 -6.03 5.27 -14.24
CA ASP A 287 -5.30 5.07 -15.50
C ASP A 287 -3.97 5.86 -15.60
N GLU A 288 -3.40 6.27 -14.46
CA GLU A 288 -2.07 6.88 -14.33
C GLU A 288 -0.95 5.82 -14.32
N ARG A 289 -0.92 4.99 -15.36
CA ARG A 289 -0.01 3.83 -15.45
C ARG A 289 1.46 4.22 -15.40
N ARG A 290 1.81 5.32 -16.08
CA ARG A 290 3.19 5.81 -16.13
C ARG A 290 3.70 6.18 -14.74
N LEU A 291 2.87 6.84 -13.94
CA LEU A 291 3.23 7.21 -12.56
C LEU A 291 3.30 5.98 -11.65
N ALA A 292 2.35 5.06 -11.81
CA ALA A 292 2.34 3.80 -11.06
C ALA A 292 3.58 2.94 -11.34
N ASP A 293 4.17 3.04 -12.53
CA ASP A 293 5.39 2.33 -12.87
C ASP A 293 6.64 3.06 -12.35
N LEU A 294 6.65 4.40 -12.33
CA LEU A 294 7.72 5.19 -11.71
C LEU A 294 7.86 4.93 -10.21
N LEU A 295 6.76 4.76 -9.47
CA LEU A 295 6.81 4.46 -8.03
C LEU A 295 7.42 3.09 -7.70
N ARG A 296 7.41 2.16 -8.66
CA ARG A 296 7.94 0.81 -8.47
C ARG A 296 9.44 0.69 -8.72
N VAL A 297 10.05 1.70 -9.34
CA VAL A 297 11.47 1.70 -9.68
C VAL A 297 12.18 2.62 -8.70
N ASP A 298 12.97 2.03 -7.82
CA ASP A 298 13.76 2.75 -6.82
C ASP A 298 15.24 2.73 -7.24
N ASN A 299 15.76 1.52 -7.40
CA ASN A 299 17.07 1.26 -7.97
C ASN A 299 16.97 0.22 -9.10
N PHE A 300 18.09 -0.10 -9.72
CA PHE A 300 18.22 -1.38 -10.41
C PHE A 300 19.36 -2.15 -9.78
N VAL A 301 19.24 -3.47 -9.76
CA VAL A 301 20.35 -4.39 -9.50
C VAL A 301 20.44 -5.33 -10.69
N ALA A 302 21.56 -5.26 -11.40
CA ALA A 302 21.83 -6.10 -12.56
C ALA A 302 23.09 -6.94 -12.29
N TRP A 303 22.94 -8.26 -12.32
CA TRP A 303 24.05 -9.19 -12.17
C TRP A 303 24.94 -9.19 -13.41
N ALA A 304 26.24 -9.33 -13.18
CA ALA A 304 27.27 -9.43 -14.19
C ALA A 304 28.21 -10.56 -13.80
N ASP A 305 28.29 -11.59 -14.64
CA ASP A 305 29.15 -12.74 -14.36
C ASP A 305 30.62 -12.34 -14.45
N VAL A 306 31.41 -12.72 -13.45
CA VAL A 306 32.86 -12.51 -13.47
C VAL A 306 33.52 -13.63 -14.26
N ASN A 307 33.07 -14.86 -14.01
CA ASN A 307 33.51 -16.08 -14.68
C ASN A 307 32.28 -16.95 -15.01
N ALA A 308 32.42 -17.85 -16.00
CA ALA A 308 31.44 -18.92 -16.16
C ALA A 308 31.48 -19.83 -14.92
N ALA A 309 30.32 -20.28 -14.44
CA ALA A 309 30.24 -21.21 -13.33
C ALA A 309 31.12 -22.45 -13.59
N ALA A 310 31.96 -22.80 -12.61
CA ALA A 310 32.83 -23.97 -12.67
C ALA A 310 32.09 -25.17 -12.08
N TRP A 311 31.71 -26.12 -12.94
CA TRP A 311 30.88 -27.27 -12.56
C TRP A 311 31.71 -28.54 -12.37
N THR A 312 31.38 -29.34 -11.36
CA THR A 312 31.80 -30.74 -11.28
C THR A 312 30.72 -31.66 -11.85
N ASN A 313 31.11 -32.88 -12.21
CA ASN A 313 30.18 -33.90 -12.71
C ASN A 313 29.15 -34.35 -11.65
N CYS A 314 29.33 -33.93 -10.39
CA CYS A 314 28.48 -34.26 -9.25
C CYS A 314 27.66 -33.08 -8.71
N GLY A 315 27.51 -32.01 -9.49
CA GLY A 315 26.59 -30.92 -9.19
C GLY A 315 27.14 -29.89 -8.20
N GLN A 316 28.38 -30.04 -7.74
CA GLN A 316 29.09 -28.92 -7.11
C GLN A 316 29.37 -27.87 -8.18
N PHE A 317 29.17 -26.60 -7.80
CA PHE A 317 29.71 -25.50 -8.57
C PHE A 317 30.10 -24.35 -7.66
N GLU A 318 30.96 -23.50 -8.20
CA GLU A 318 31.27 -22.18 -7.68
C GLU A 318 31.08 -21.18 -8.80
N TRP A 319 30.43 -20.06 -8.49
CA TRP A 319 30.14 -19.02 -9.46
C TRP A 319 30.32 -17.65 -8.84
N ASP A 320 31.42 -17.01 -9.25
CA ASP A 320 31.74 -15.63 -8.89
C ASP A 320 30.86 -14.66 -9.68
N VAL A 321 30.12 -13.82 -8.97
CA VAL A 321 29.18 -12.87 -9.55
C VAL A 321 29.44 -11.47 -9.05
N ASN A 322 29.46 -10.53 -9.98
CA ASN A 322 29.43 -9.10 -9.69
C ASN A 322 28.03 -8.55 -9.94
N TRP A 323 27.81 -7.32 -9.52
CA TRP A 323 26.58 -6.62 -9.85
C TRP A 323 26.81 -5.14 -10.14
N ARG A 324 25.84 -4.55 -10.82
CA ARG A 324 25.75 -3.13 -11.12
C ARG A 324 24.46 -2.59 -10.52
N THR A 325 24.55 -1.41 -9.91
CA THR A 325 23.38 -0.76 -9.32
C THR A 325 23.38 0.76 -9.48
N THR A 326 22.19 1.36 -9.40
CA THR A 326 21.99 2.80 -9.19
C THR A 326 22.04 3.23 -7.73
N LEU A 327 22.05 2.29 -6.79
CA LEU A 327 22.14 2.62 -5.36
C LEU A 327 23.40 3.46 -5.09
N ARG A 328 23.26 4.53 -4.30
CA ARG A 328 24.38 5.36 -3.85
C ARG A 328 24.19 5.66 -2.36
N GLY A 329 25.13 5.19 -1.54
CA GLY A 329 25.15 5.45 -0.10
C GLY A 329 24.06 4.68 0.66
N GLY A 330 24.10 3.35 0.61
CA GLY A 330 23.12 2.49 1.31
C GLY A 330 23.52 1.02 1.29
N TRP A 331 22.61 0.17 1.75
CA TRP A 331 22.77 -1.27 1.81
C TRP A 331 22.08 -1.94 0.62
N LEU A 332 22.79 -2.83 -0.05
CA LEU A 332 22.18 -3.85 -0.92
C LEU A 332 21.98 -5.10 -0.08
N ILE A 333 20.77 -5.64 -0.07
CA ILE A 333 20.40 -6.82 0.72
C ILE A 333 19.86 -7.87 -0.25
N GLN A 334 20.38 -9.08 -0.18
CA GLN A 334 19.93 -10.19 -1.01
C GLN A 334 19.31 -11.28 -0.13
N ARG A 335 18.13 -11.77 -0.52
CA ARG A 335 17.56 -13.01 0.00
C ARG A 335 17.98 -14.16 -0.88
N ILE A 336 18.57 -15.19 -0.29
CA ILE A 336 18.88 -16.45 -0.95
C ILE A 336 17.86 -17.50 -0.53
N ASP A 337 17.24 -18.13 -1.51
CA ASP A 337 16.34 -19.27 -1.37
C ASP A 337 16.98 -20.50 -2.05
N ASN A 338 17.41 -21.45 -1.22
CA ASN A 338 18.01 -22.71 -1.65
C ASN A 338 16.95 -23.83 -1.61
N THR A 339 16.86 -24.57 -2.71
CA THR A 339 16.00 -25.75 -2.84
C THR A 339 16.83 -26.90 -3.37
N TRP A 340 16.62 -28.09 -2.82
CA TRP A 340 17.29 -29.30 -3.27
C TRP A 340 16.42 -30.52 -2.99
N HIS A 341 16.65 -31.54 -3.78
CA HIS A 341 16.20 -32.92 -3.57
C HIS A 341 17.36 -33.82 -3.97
N ALA A 342 17.86 -34.62 -3.04
CA ALA A 342 18.97 -35.54 -3.28
C ALA A 342 18.60 -36.92 -2.75
N GLU A 343 18.96 -37.96 -3.49
CA GLU A 343 18.77 -39.36 -3.14
C GLU A 343 20.11 -40.08 -3.13
N ASP A 344 20.38 -40.83 -2.08
CA ASP A 344 21.51 -41.76 -2.00
C ASP A 344 21.35 -42.85 -3.07
N CYS A 345 22.39 -43.06 -3.87
CA CYS A 345 22.32 -43.93 -5.02
C CYS A 345 22.14 -45.42 -4.67
N ALA A 346 22.62 -45.84 -3.49
CA ALA A 346 22.59 -47.23 -3.07
C ALA A 346 21.26 -47.59 -2.38
N THR A 347 20.74 -46.69 -1.56
CA THR A 347 19.60 -46.93 -0.67
C THR A 347 18.31 -46.26 -1.15
N GLY A 348 18.41 -45.25 -2.02
CA GLY A 348 17.30 -44.39 -2.41
C GLY A 348 16.80 -43.47 -1.27
N ALA A 349 17.53 -43.41 -0.15
CA ALA A 349 17.18 -42.54 0.97
C ALA A 349 17.39 -41.07 0.60
N VAL A 350 16.51 -40.19 1.08
CA VAL A 350 16.67 -38.74 0.89
C VAL A 350 17.89 -38.25 1.66
N VAL A 351 18.79 -37.56 0.97
CA VAL A 351 19.96 -36.90 1.55
C VAL A 351 19.64 -35.42 1.74
N THR A 352 19.89 -34.90 2.95
CA THR A 352 19.77 -33.48 3.24
C THR A 352 21.18 -32.89 3.34
N PRO A 353 21.60 -32.04 2.38
CA PRO A 353 22.82 -31.27 2.51
C PRO A 353 22.73 -30.31 3.70
N GLY A 354 23.88 -30.05 4.33
CA GLY A 354 24.02 -29.09 5.41
C GLY A 354 24.02 -27.64 4.93
N TYR A 355 23.12 -27.29 4.01
CA TYR A 355 22.96 -25.93 3.50
C TYR A 355 21.76 -25.24 4.14
N THR A 356 21.88 -23.94 4.31
CA THR A 356 20.81 -23.08 4.82
C THR A 356 19.75 -22.91 3.74
N ARG A 357 18.52 -23.36 3.99
CA ARG A 357 17.40 -23.26 3.00
C ARG A 357 17.09 -21.84 2.59
N GLN A 358 17.18 -20.91 3.52
CA GLN A 358 16.89 -19.52 3.26
C GLN A 358 17.72 -18.65 4.21
N TYR A 359 18.39 -17.66 3.64
CA TYR A 359 19.13 -16.67 4.41
C TYR A 359 19.16 -15.32 3.69
N TRP A 360 19.69 -14.33 4.39
CA TRP A 360 19.93 -12.99 3.87
C TRP A 360 21.40 -12.65 4.00
N GLU A 361 21.91 -11.90 3.03
CA GLU A 361 23.28 -11.37 2.99
C GLU A 361 23.25 -9.92 2.51
N ALA A 362 24.27 -9.14 2.83
CA ALA A 362 24.26 -7.71 2.55
C ALA A 362 25.63 -7.11 2.24
N TRP A 363 25.61 -6.07 1.41
CA TRP A 363 26.76 -5.24 1.02
C TRP A 363 26.48 -3.78 1.31
N TRP A 364 27.55 -3.02 1.57
CA TRP A 364 27.46 -1.57 1.57
C TRP A 364 27.82 -1.01 0.19
N VAL A 365 26.99 -0.12 -0.32
CA VAL A 365 27.22 0.62 -1.57
C VAL A 365 27.59 2.06 -1.25
N ASP A 366 28.79 2.45 -1.66
CA ASP A 366 29.25 3.81 -1.44
C ASP A 366 28.56 4.83 -2.37
N ASN A 367 28.87 6.12 -2.18
CA ASN A 367 28.33 7.20 -3.00
C ASN A 367 28.84 7.18 -4.46
N ALA A 368 29.83 6.37 -4.79
CA ALA A 368 30.29 6.14 -6.16
C ALA A 368 29.57 4.94 -6.82
N GLY A 369 28.77 4.18 -6.07
CA GLY A 369 28.07 3.00 -6.55
C GLY A 369 28.90 1.71 -6.52
N ARG A 370 30.00 1.70 -5.76
CA ARG A 370 30.85 0.52 -5.57
C ARG A 370 30.35 -0.28 -4.37
N ALA A 371 30.29 -1.61 -4.54
CA ALA A 371 29.99 -2.55 -3.49
C ALA A 371 31.21 -2.79 -2.61
N TRP A 372 30.98 -2.93 -1.31
CA TRP A 372 32.02 -3.17 -0.31
C TRP A 372 31.57 -4.26 0.65
N ILE A 373 32.51 -5.11 1.06
CA ILE A 373 32.31 -6.06 2.15
C ILE A 373 32.47 -5.28 3.47
N PRO A 374 31.40 -5.13 4.26
CA PRO A 374 31.43 -4.37 5.49
C PRO A 374 32.15 -5.16 6.58
N THR A 375 33.14 -4.54 7.25
CA THR A 375 33.78 -5.13 8.43
C THR A 375 32.97 -4.89 9.71
N THR A 376 31.98 -3.98 9.64
CA THR A 376 31.03 -3.68 10.71
C THR A 376 29.63 -3.50 10.13
N VAL A 377 28.60 -3.64 10.96
CA VAL A 377 27.18 -3.47 10.59
C VAL A 377 26.60 -2.11 11.01
N VAL A 378 27.45 -1.14 11.35
CA VAL A 378 27.06 0.25 11.62
C VAL A 378 27.00 1.06 10.31
N THR A 379 26.32 2.21 10.32
CA THR A 379 26.16 3.05 9.12
C THR A 379 26.84 4.42 9.30
N PRO A 380 27.76 4.85 8.40
CA PRO A 380 28.38 4.05 7.35
C PRO A 380 29.37 3.02 7.95
N PRO A 381 29.50 1.83 7.36
CA PRO A 381 30.38 0.79 7.90
C PRO A 381 31.85 1.07 7.60
N GLY A 382 32.74 0.42 8.37
CA GLY A 382 34.11 0.22 7.91
C GLY A 382 34.08 -0.68 6.68
N THR A 383 34.77 -0.32 5.60
CA THR A 383 34.66 -1.02 4.31
C THR A 383 36.03 -1.50 3.84
N ALA A 384 36.09 -2.77 3.41
CA ALA A 384 37.22 -3.34 2.69
C ALA A 384 36.77 -3.68 1.26
N ALA A 385 37.61 -3.40 0.27
CA ALA A 385 37.28 -3.72 -1.12
C ALA A 385 37.19 -5.26 -1.24
N PRO A 386 36.18 -5.81 -1.93
CA PRO A 386 36.18 -7.24 -2.22
C PRO A 386 37.46 -7.61 -2.99
N ALA A 387 38.05 -8.76 -2.66
CA ALA A 387 39.34 -9.14 -3.22
C ALA A 387 39.28 -9.56 -4.70
N VAL A 388 38.14 -10.09 -5.19
CA VAL A 388 38.00 -10.59 -6.57
C VAL A 388 36.57 -10.50 -7.15
N ALA A 389 35.52 -10.82 -6.37
CA ALA A 389 34.10 -10.78 -6.80
C ALA A 389 33.19 -10.25 -5.70
N ASP A 390 32.03 -9.69 -6.05
CA ASP A 390 31.07 -9.14 -5.08
C ASP A 390 30.32 -10.25 -4.33
N ASP A 391 30.01 -11.37 -5.00
CA ASP A 391 29.21 -12.49 -4.48
C ASP A 391 29.75 -13.82 -5.02
N GLN A 392 29.56 -14.92 -4.28
CA GLN A 392 29.90 -16.27 -4.74
C GLN A 392 28.74 -17.22 -4.46
N TRP A 393 28.20 -17.79 -5.54
CA TRP A 393 27.14 -18.78 -5.46
C TRP A 393 27.72 -20.18 -5.54
N ALA A 394 27.31 -21.04 -4.61
CA ALA A 394 27.80 -22.41 -4.54
C ALA A 394 26.70 -23.39 -4.17
N ASN A 395 26.89 -24.65 -4.58
CA ASN A 395 26.06 -25.79 -4.19
C ASN A 395 26.98 -26.90 -3.64
N PRO A 396 26.57 -27.62 -2.57
CA PRO A 396 27.42 -28.63 -1.96
C PRO A 396 27.63 -29.82 -2.90
N ASP A 397 28.83 -30.40 -2.82
CA ASP A 397 29.08 -31.73 -3.35
C ASP A 397 28.36 -32.77 -2.50
N ILE A 398 27.60 -33.66 -3.14
CA ILE A 398 26.94 -34.79 -2.47
C ILE A 398 27.34 -36.07 -3.22
N PRO A 399 28.56 -36.59 -2.98
CA PRO A 399 29.04 -37.79 -3.65
C PRO A 399 28.12 -38.98 -3.45
N GLY A 400 27.98 -39.82 -4.48
CA GLY A 400 27.13 -41.01 -4.41
C GLY A 400 25.63 -40.70 -4.31
N SER A 401 25.22 -39.52 -4.78
CA SER A 401 23.81 -39.14 -4.86
C SER A 401 23.39 -38.74 -6.27
N ARG A 402 22.09 -38.63 -6.48
CA ARG A 402 21.46 -37.99 -7.64
C ARG A 402 20.38 -37.03 -7.17
N GLY A 403 20.07 -36.02 -7.97
CA GLY A 403 19.08 -35.05 -7.52
C GLY A 403 18.88 -33.84 -8.41
N THR A 404 18.14 -32.88 -7.86
CA THR A 404 17.86 -31.57 -8.43
C THR A 404 18.09 -30.48 -7.38
N TRP A 405 18.53 -29.32 -7.81
CA TRP A 405 18.70 -28.16 -6.94
C TRP A 405 18.29 -26.88 -7.67
N SER A 406 17.91 -25.84 -6.93
CA SER A 406 17.84 -24.48 -7.44
C SER A 406 18.16 -23.47 -6.36
N GLN A 407 18.84 -22.41 -6.75
CA GLN A 407 19.17 -21.26 -5.91
C GLN A 407 18.54 -20.01 -6.55
N ALA A 408 17.79 -19.25 -5.76
CA ALA A 408 17.17 -18.01 -6.18
C ALA A 408 17.61 -16.86 -5.27
N GLY A 409 17.91 -15.72 -5.89
CA GLY A 409 18.45 -14.54 -5.26
C GLY A 409 17.53 -13.38 -5.56
N THR A 410 17.02 -12.71 -4.54
CA THR A 410 16.17 -11.53 -4.70
C THR A 410 16.83 -10.36 -4.00
N ALA A 411 17.13 -9.31 -4.76
CA ALA A 411 17.86 -8.14 -4.26
C ALA A 411 16.91 -7.00 -3.90
N TYR A 412 17.26 -6.30 -2.82
CA TYR A 412 16.58 -5.17 -2.23
C TYR A 412 17.61 -4.09 -1.89
N THR A 413 17.16 -2.85 -1.72
CA THR A 413 18.01 -1.76 -1.25
C THR A 413 17.42 -1.10 -0.01
N ALA A 414 18.26 -0.70 0.95
CA ALA A 414 17.84 -0.05 2.19
C ALA A 414 18.83 1.04 2.61
N LEU A 415 18.36 2.07 3.30
CA LEU A 415 19.24 3.11 3.85
C LEU A 415 20.05 2.57 5.04
N THR A 416 19.43 1.73 5.86
CA THR A 416 20.02 1.09 7.05
C THR A 416 19.90 -0.42 6.94
N LEU A 417 20.87 -1.14 7.50
CA LEU A 417 20.78 -2.59 7.60
C LEU A 417 19.80 -2.97 8.73
N PRO A 418 18.81 -3.85 8.47
CA PRO A 418 17.94 -4.36 9.53
C PRO A 418 18.71 -5.05 10.65
N ALA A 419 18.11 -5.11 11.84
CA ALA A 419 18.72 -5.81 12.96
C ALA A 419 18.88 -7.31 12.69
N GLY A 420 19.90 -7.93 13.30
CA GLY A 420 20.12 -9.38 13.23
C GLY A 420 21.14 -9.83 12.18
N PHE A 421 21.63 -8.93 11.33
CA PHE A 421 22.79 -9.19 10.48
C PHE A 421 24.08 -9.14 11.30
N ALA A 422 24.97 -10.10 11.04
CA ALA A 422 26.31 -10.11 11.60
C ALA A 422 27.30 -10.62 10.55
N PRO A 423 28.55 -10.12 10.52
CA PRO A 423 29.61 -10.72 9.70
C PRO A 423 29.75 -12.21 10.03
N HIS A 424 29.88 -13.05 9.00
CA HIS A 424 29.91 -14.51 9.15
C HIS A 424 28.67 -15.10 9.86
N GLY A 425 27.52 -14.41 9.79
CA GLY A 425 26.29 -14.88 10.43
C GLY A 425 25.71 -16.14 9.79
N VAL A 426 26.14 -16.47 8.58
CA VAL A 426 25.74 -17.65 7.81
C VAL A 426 26.99 -18.20 7.10
N PRO A 427 27.32 -19.50 7.23
CA PRO A 427 28.51 -20.08 6.59
C PRO A 427 28.59 -19.83 5.08
N GLU A 428 27.45 -19.92 4.40
CA GLU A 428 27.34 -19.74 2.95
C GLU A 428 27.54 -18.29 2.49
N ALA A 429 27.36 -17.31 3.38
CA ALA A 429 27.58 -15.89 3.07
C ALA A 429 29.04 -15.44 3.29
N MET A 430 29.92 -16.37 3.72
CA MET A 430 31.35 -16.13 3.94
C MET A 430 31.62 -14.91 4.86
N ASP A 431 32.23 -13.86 4.32
CA ASP A 431 32.61 -12.64 5.04
C ASP A 431 31.47 -11.60 5.09
N LEU A 432 30.38 -11.83 4.36
CA LEU A 432 29.27 -10.89 4.32
C LEU A 432 28.49 -10.87 5.64
N PRO A 433 27.99 -9.70 6.05
CA PRO A 433 26.91 -9.62 7.00
C PRO A 433 25.74 -10.45 6.52
N ALA A 434 25.30 -11.40 7.36
CA ALA A 434 24.23 -12.32 7.00
C ALA A 434 23.36 -12.69 8.20
N THR A 435 22.16 -13.19 7.91
CA THR A 435 21.23 -13.68 8.93
C THR A 435 20.25 -14.72 8.37
N VAL A 436 19.84 -15.66 9.23
CA VAL A 436 18.67 -16.54 9.01
C VAL A 436 17.40 -15.99 9.67
N GLY A 437 17.52 -14.86 10.38
CA GLY A 437 16.41 -14.22 11.06
C GLY A 437 15.39 -13.64 10.07
N PRO A 438 14.15 -13.39 10.54
CA PRO A 438 13.15 -12.71 9.72
C PRO A 438 13.61 -11.28 9.42
N VAL A 439 13.51 -10.88 8.15
CA VAL A 439 13.66 -9.49 7.71
C VAL A 439 12.28 -9.00 7.30
N ASN A 440 11.80 -7.93 7.92
CA ASN A 440 10.51 -7.36 7.57
C ASN A 440 10.62 -6.69 6.20
N ALA A 441 9.65 -6.94 5.33
CA ALA A 441 9.59 -6.32 4.02
C ALA A 441 9.47 -4.79 4.10
N ASP A 442 8.93 -4.24 5.19
CA ASP A 442 8.84 -2.80 5.38
C ASP A 442 10.15 -2.17 5.89
N ASP A 443 11.09 -2.98 6.42
CA ASP A 443 12.43 -2.52 6.84
C ASP A 443 13.41 -2.45 5.66
N ILE A 444 13.00 -2.93 4.48
CA ILE A 444 13.78 -2.96 3.25
C ILE A 444 12.99 -2.34 2.09
N GLY A 445 13.67 -2.01 0.99
CA GLY A 445 13.04 -1.42 -0.19
C GLY A 445 12.20 -2.40 -1.01
N LEU A 446 11.90 -2.02 -2.26
CA LEU A 446 11.26 -2.93 -3.21
C LEU A 446 12.27 -3.95 -3.73
N VAL A 447 11.75 -4.91 -4.51
CA VAL A 447 12.60 -5.82 -5.26
C VAL A 447 13.24 -5.04 -6.40
N GLU A 448 14.57 -4.91 -6.35
CA GLU A 448 15.37 -4.19 -7.35
C GLU A 448 15.96 -5.14 -8.41
N GLY A 449 15.84 -6.44 -8.18
CA GLY A 449 15.93 -7.47 -9.20
C GLY A 449 15.96 -8.89 -8.61
N SER A 450 16.07 -9.87 -9.49
CA SER A 450 16.22 -11.28 -9.12
C SER A 450 17.10 -12.06 -10.09
N ARG A 451 17.75 -13.11 -9.59
CA ARG A 451 18.43 -14.14 -10.39
C ARG A 451 18.06 -15.53 -9.90
N ARG A 452 18.17 -16.52 -10.78
CA ARG A 452 17.96 -17.93 -10.45
C ARG A 452 18.89 -18.80 -11.26
N VAL A 453 19.36 -19.86 -10.64
CA VAL A 453 20.05 -20.95 -11.32
C VAL A 453 19.53 -22.27 -10.76
N ALA A 454 19.46 -23.28 -11.61
CA ALA A 454 19.02 -24.61 -11.22
C ALA A 454 19.85 -25.66 -11.95
N GLY A 455 19.66 -26.91 -11.54
CA GLY A 455 20.17 -28.02 -12.31
C GLY A 455 19.89 -29.36 -11.67
N ARG A 456 20.39 -30.39 -12.34
CA ARG A 456 20.30 -31.78 -11.92
C ARG A 456 21.65 -32.45 -12.01
N TRP A 457 21.88 -33.44 -11.16
CA TRP A 457 23.10 -34.24 -11.19
C TRP A 457 22.81 -35.72 -10.98
N ASN A 458 23.75 -36.56 -11.39
CA ASN A 458 23.71 -37.99 -11.12
C ASN A 458 25.12 -38.57 -10.98
N CYS A 459 25.44 -39.05 -9.77
CA CYS A 459 26.71 -39.69 -9.43
C CYS A 459 26.55 -41.17 -9.07
N CYS A 460 25.47 -41.80 -9.53
CA CYS A 460 25.16 -43.18 -9.18
C CYS A 460 25.92 -44.22 -9.99
N ASP A 461 26.53 -43.84 -11.12
CA ASP A 461 27.31 -44.78 -11.92
C ASP A 461 28.69 -44.98 -11.26
N PRO A 462 29.18 -46.23 -11.12
CA PRO A 462 30.53 -46.49 -10.63
C PRO A 462 31.64 -45.97 -11.57
N ASP A 463 31.33 -45.68 -12.84
CA ASP A 463 32.23 -45.02 -13.79
C ASP A 463 32.09 -43.49 -13.71
N PRO A 464 33.10 -42.75 -13.19
CA PRO A 464 33.05 -41.29 -13.08
C PRO A 464 32.90 -40.56 -14.42
N ALA A 465 33.23 -41.22 -15.55
CA ALA A 465 33.05 -40.65 -16.87
C ALA A 465 31.57 -40.54 -17.29
N LYS A 466 30.67 -41.26 -16.59
CA LYS A 466 29.22 -41.23 -16.81
C LYS A 466 28.48 -40.37 -15.80
N HIS A 467 29.18 -39.81 -14.81
CA HIS A 467 28.61 -38.79 -13.95
C HIS A 467 28.28 -37.59 -14.80
N PHE A 468 27.14 -36.97 -14.51
CA PHE A 468 26.73 -35.79 -15.26
C PHE A 468 26.05 -34.77 -14.37
N HIS A 469 26.21 -33.52 -14.80
CA HIS A 469 25.45 -32.39 -14.34
C HIS A 469 24.82 -31.70 -15.56
N VAL A 470 23.57 -31.29 -15.44
CA VAL A 470 22.89 -30.46 -16.44
C VAL A 470 22.37 -29.22 -15.73
N PRO A 471 22.96 -28.03 -16.01
CA PRO A 471 22.41 -26.77 -15.53
C PRO A 471 21.15 -26.41 -16.33
N ASP A 472 20.16 -25.85 -15.65
CA ASP A 472 18.88 -25.40 -16.19
C ASP A 472 18.72 -23.88 -16.14
#